data_AF-A0AAJ1FRH2-F1
#
_entry.id   AF-A0AAJ1FRH2-F1
#
_cell.length_a   1.000
_cell.length_b   1.000
_cell.length_c   1.000
_cell.angle_alpha   90.00
_cell.angle_beta   90.00
_cell.angle_gamma   90.00
#
_symmetry.space_group_name_H-M   'P 1'
#
loop_
_entity.id
_entity.type
_entity.pdbx_description
1 polymer ?
#
loop_
_entity_poly.entity_id
_entity_poly.type
_entity_poly.pdbx_seq_one_letter_code
_entity_poly.pdbx_strand_id
1 'polypeptide(L)'
;MKNLTASDISRDLSALMEGFSSGGRLIPSPSRSFKLSAAVPFIATLLSVIGATLVYLTGYHSQAGLDGILNYFESDGWVFVLPTIVVGAFFTLLTYNKFILYFSIPKDVRENSVVLNHLKKTATKTVVFFITLMIFSTVLSAYSTWFAFSITGLLFALLMIGNLLIGLEINRLGAGVALEKIFIFLKKI
;
A
#
# COMPACT_ATOMS: atom_id res chain seq x y z
N MET A 1 -3.93 9.50 -25.10
CA MET A 1 -3.02 9.94 -24.03
C MET A 1 -1.96 10.82 -24.68
N LYS A 2 -1.74 12.04 -24.19
CA LYS A 2 -0.69 12.94 -24.73
C LYS A 2 0.67 12.34 -24.35
N ASN A 3 1.56 12.14 -25.32
CA ASN A 3 2.92 11.68 -25.04
C ASN A 3 3.61 12.76 -24.20
N LEU A 4 4.05 12.39 -22.99
CA LEU A 4 4.81 13.29 -22.12
C LEU A 4 6.20 13.48 -22.72
N THR A 5 6.59 14.74 -22.93
CA THR A 5 7.92 15.05 -23.45
C THR A 5 8.93 15.18 -22.32
N ALA A 6 10.22 14.95 -22.62
CA ALA A 6 11.29 15.13 -21.64
C ALA A 6 11.33 16.56 -21.06
N SER A 7 10.88 17.57 -21.83
CA SER A 7 10.72 18.94 -21.37
C SER A 7 9.61 19.12 -20.34
N ASP A 8 8.48 18.41 -20.48
CA ASP A 8 7.38 18.47 -19.52
C ASP A 8 7.81 17.91 -18.16
N ILE A 9 8.54 16.79 -18.18
CA ILE A 9 9.07 16.15 -16.98
C ILE A 9 10.12 17.02 -16.30
N SER A 10 11.04 17.59 -17.09
CA SER A 10 12.10 18.47 -16.55
C SER A 10 11.52 19.72 -15.89
N ARG A 11 10.48 20.31 -16.50
CA ARG A 11 9.78 21.48 -15.93
C ARG A 11 9.06 21.13 -14.63
N ASP A 12 8.39 19.98 -14.58
CA ASP A 12 7.70 19.49 -13.37
C ASP A 12 8.68 19.23 -12.22
N LEU A 13 9.83 18.64 -12.52
CA LEU A 13 10.89 18.40 -11.53
C LEU A 13 11.49 19.69 -10.98
N SER A 14 11.71 20.70 -11.82
CA SER A 14 12.15 22.02 -11.35
C SER A 14 11.12 22.66 -10.43
N ALA A 15 9.83 22.57 -10.76
CA ALA A 15 8.75 23.06 -9.90
C ALA A 15 8.67 22.33 -8.56
N LEU A 16 8.88 21.01 -8.55
CA LEU A 16 8.97 20.22 -7.32
C LEU A 16 10.16 20.64 -6.45
N MET A 17 11.32 20.92 -7.05
CA MET A 17 12.50 21.40 -6.34
C MET A 17 12.31 22.81 -5.77
N GLU A 18 11.67 23.72 -6.51
CA GLU A 18 11.32 25.07 -6.02
C GLU A 18 10.29 25.02 -4.89
N GLY A 19 9.29 24.15 -4.99
CA GLY A 19 8.31 23.92 -3.91
C GLY A 19 8.96 23.41 -2.62
N PHE A 20 10.14 22.80 -2.71
CA PHE A 20 10.92 22.36 -1.56
C PHE A 20 11.89 23.41 -1.02
N SER A 21 12.42 24.31 -1.86
CA SER A 21 13.39 25.34 -1.45
C SER A 21 12.74 26.61 -0.91
N SER A 22 11.52 26.95 -1.36
CA SER A 22 10.85 28.23 -1.10
C SER A 22 10.21 28.39 0.29
N GLY A 23 10.55 27.57 1.28
CA GLY A 23 9.98 27.67 2.63
C GLY A 23 8.50 27.25 2.76
N GLY A 24 7.86 26.83 1.65
CA GLY A 24 6.47 26.33 1.62
C GLY A 24 6.29 24.88 2.11
N ARG A 25 7.33 24.23 2.64
CA ARG A 25 7.27 22.84 3.14
C ARG A 25 6.21 22.71 4.23
N LEU A 26 5.24 21.84 4.00
CA LEU A 26 4.27 21.47 5.02
C LEU A 26 4.88 20.42 5.93
N ILE A 27 4.82 20.63 7.26
CA ILE A 27 5.12 19.57 8.22
C ILE A 27 3.94 18.59 8.18
N PRO A 28 4.12 17.36 7.67
CA PRO A 28 3.02 16.44 7.51
C PRO A 28 2.55 15.94 8.88
N SER A 29 1.23 15.88 9.07
CA SER A 29 0.66 15.28 10.28
C SER A 29 1.00 13.78 10.34
N PRO A 30 1.70 13.31 11.40
CA PRO A 30 2.09 11.90 11.54
C PRO A 30 0.90 10.95 11.48
N SER A 31 -0.21 11.33 12.11
CA SER A 31 -1.43 10.52 12.16
C SER A 31 -2.08 10.34 10.79
N ARG A 32 -2.04 11.36 9.92
CA ARG A 32 -2.58 11.30 8.56
C ARG A 32 -1.76 10.34 7.69
N SER A 33 -0.44 10.43 7.76
CA SER A 33 0.48 9.55 7.02
C SER A 33 0.32 8.11 7.48
N PHE A 34 0.21 7.89 8.80
CA PHE A 34 0.02 6.55 9.37
C PHE A 34 -1.30 5.91 8.92
N LYS A 35 -2.42 6.64 9.01
CA LYS A 35 -3.74 6.14 8.58
C LYS A 35 -3.75 5.67 7.12
N LEU A 36 -3.10 6.43 6.23
CA LEU A 36 -3.00 6.07 4.82
C LEU A 36 -2.06 4.88 4.59
N SER A 37 -0.93 4.80 5.30
CA SER A 37 -0.04 3.64 5.20
C SER A 37 -0.66 2.35 5.75
N ALA A 38 -1.52 2.46 6.77
CA ALA A 38 -2.18 1.33 7.41
C ALA A 38 -3.47 0.88 6.72
N ALA A 39 -4.04 1.70 5.83
CA ALA A 39 -5.34 1.41 5.19
C ALA A 39 -5.36 0.06 4.45
N VAL A 40 -4.34 -0.21 3.63
CA VAL A 40 -4.24 -1.46 2.86
C VAL A 40 -4.01 -2.66 3.79
N PRO A 41 -3.02 -2.64 4.72
CA PRO A 41 -2.87 -3.68 5.74
C PRO A 41 -4.12 -3.97 6.57
N PHE A 42 -4.87 -2.92 6.93
CA PHE A 42 -6.10 -3.06 7.70
C PHE A 42 -7.17 -3.82 6.90
N ILE A 43 -7.38 -3.45 5.63
CA ILE A 43 -8.31 -4.16 4.73
C ILE A 43 -7.88 -5.62 4.58
N ALA A 44 -6.59 -5.88 4.35
CA ALA A 44 -6.08 -7.25 4.20
C ALA A 44 -6.29 -8.08 5.47
N THR A 45 -6.07 -7.50 6.65
CA THR A 45 -6.30 -8.17 7.94
C THR A 45 -7.78 -8.49 8.14
N LEU A 46 -8.68 -7.54 7.82
CA LEU A 46 -10.11 -7.76 7.90
C LEU A 46 -10.58 -8.87 6.94
N LEU A 47 -10.07 -8.88 5.71
CA LEU A 47 -10.32 -9.96 4.75
C LEU A 47 -9.77 -11.30 5.24
N SER A 48 -8.61 -11.32 5.90
CA SER A 48 -8.03 -12.54 6.48
C SER A 48 -8.90 -13.10 7.61
N VAL A 49 -9.43 -12.24 8.49
CA VAL A 49 -10.39 -12.63 9.55
C VAL A 49 -11.67 -13.21 8.94
N ILE A 50 -12.23 -12.55 7.92
CA ILE A 50 -13.41 -13.05 7.21
C ILE A 50 -13.10 -14.40 6.55
N GLY A 51 -11.96 -14.52 5.88
CA GLY A 51 -11.54 -15.74 5.20
C GLY A 51 -11.36 -16.92 6.16
N ALA A 52 -10.75 -16.69 7.32
CA ALA A 52 -10.63 -17.68 8.40
C ALA A 52 -12.00 -18.08 8.96
N THR A 53 -12.91 -17.11 9.12
CA THR A 53 -14.28 -17.39 9.58
C THR A 53 -15.05 -18.22 8.55
N LEU A 54 -14.89 -17.96 7.26
CA LEU A 54 -15.51 -18.75 6.20
C LEU A 54 -14.99 -20.18 6.18
N VAL A 55 -13.67 -20.37 6.33
CA VAL A 55 -13.05 -21.70 6.47
C VAL A 55 -13.65 -22.47 7.64
N TYR A 56 -13.83 -21.80 8.78
CA TYR A 56 -14.47 -22.39 9.94
C TYR A 56 -15.90 -22.84 9.65
N LEU A 57 -16.73 -21.93 9.11
CA LEU A 57 -18.14 -22.19 8.86
C LEU A 57 -18.38 -23.32 7.85
N THR A 58 -17.50 -23.48 6.86
CA THR A 58 -17.63 -24.54 5.85
C THR A 58 -16.96 -25.85 6.24
N GLY A 59 -15.92 -25.82 7.07
CA GLY A 59 -15.19 -27.02 7.49
C GLY A 59 -15.69 -27.66 8.80
N TYR A 60 -16.17 -26.87 9.75
CA TYR A 60 -16.51 -27.31 11.11
C TYR A 60 -18.02 -27.19 11.39
N HIS A 61 -18.82 -27.96 10.65
CA HIS A 61 -20.29 -27.94 10.75
C HIS A 61 -20.83 -28.31 12.15
N SER A 62 -20.09 -29.06 12.96
CA SER A 62 -20.55 -29.57 14.26
C SER A 62 -20.50 -28.55 15.41
N GLN A 63 -19.85 -27.40 15.25
CA GLN A 63 -19.66 -26.41 16.32
C GLN A 63 -20.12 -24.99 15.91
N ALA A 64 -21.06 -24.88 14.96
CA ALA A 64 -21.53 -23.59 14.44
C ALA A 64 -22.19 -22.71 15.54
N GLY A 65 -21.36 -21.92 16.21
CA GLY A 65 -21.71 -21.02 17.31
C GLY A 65 -20.54 -20.07 17.60
N LEU A 66 -20.83 -18.96 18.28
CA LEU A 66 -19.81 -17.93 18.56
C LEU A 66 -18.64 -18.48 19.39
N ASP A 67 -18.92 -19.35 20.35
CA ASP A 67 -17.88 -19.99 21.17
C ASP A 67 -16.97 -20.90 20.33
N GLY A 68 -17.53 -21.57 19.33
CA GLY A 68 -16.75 -22.41 18.41
C GLY A 68 -15.84 -21.59 17.49
N ILE A 69 -16.27 -20.40 17.07
CA ILE A 69 -15.42 -19.47 16.30
C ILE A 69 -14.26 -18.98 17.16
N LEU A 70 -14.51 -18.61 18.41
CA LEU A 70 -13.45 -18.16 19.33
C LEU A 70 -12.44 -19.28 19.59
N ASN A 71 -12.91 -20.49 19.92
CA ASN A 71 -12.05 -21.66 20.09
C ASN A 71 -11.23 -21.96 18.84
N TYR A 72 -11.84 -21.84 17.65
CA TYR A 72 -11.13 -22.01 16.39
C TYR A 72 -10.03 -20.95 16.18
N PHE A 73 -10.30 -19.69 16.50
CA PHE A 73 -9.28 -18.64 16.43
C PHE A 73 -8.14 -18.87 17.42
N GLU A 74 -8.40 -19.45 18.59
CA GLU A 74 -7.37 -19.84 19.56
C GLU A 74 -6.56 -21.06 19.11
N SER A 75 -7.16 -22.02 18.40
CA SER A 75 -6.46 -23.22 17.93
C SER A 75 -5.72 -23.00 16.61
N ASP A 76 -6.45 -22.67 15.54
CA ASP A 76 -5.98 -22.79 14.16
C ASP A 76 -6.22 -21.53 13.31
N GLY A 77 -7.29 -20.78 13.57
CA GLY A 77 -7.70 -19.61 12.79
C GLY A 77 -6.69 -18.46 12.83
N TRP A 78 -5.92 -18.35 13.92
CA TRP A 78 -4.85 -17.35 14.04
C TRP A 78 -3.74 -17.52 12.99
N VAL A 79 -3.56 -18.73 12.43
CA VAL A 79 -2.52 -19.03 11.44
C VAL A 79 -2.69 -18.22 10.15
N PHE A 80 -3.92 -17.81 9.82
CA PHE A 80 -4.16 -16.93 8.67
C PHE A 80 -3.95 -15.46 9.02
N VAL A 81 -4.44 -15.05 10.18
CA VAL A 81 -4.54 -13.63 10.57
C VAL A 81 -3.22 -13.09 11.10
N LEU A 82 -2.52 -13.82 11.97
CA LEU A 82 -1.29 -13.35 12.60
C LEU A 82 -0.19 -13.05 11.56
N PRO A 83 0.08 -13.90 10.56
CA PRO A 83 1.03 -13.56 9.49
C PRO A 83 0.59 -12.35 8.66
N THR A 84 -0.71 -12.19 8.40
CA THR A 84 -1.23 -11.00 7.70
C THR A 84 -0.93 -9.73 8.51
N ILE A 85 -1.15 -9.75 9.83
CA ILE A 85 -0.86 -8.62 10.72
C ILE A 85 0.63 -8.29 10.71
N VAL A 86 1.51 -9.29 10.82
CA VAL A 86 2.97 -9.09 10.81
C VAL A 86 3.41 -8.45 9.49
N VAL A 87 3.02 -9.02 8.35
CA VAL A 87 3.31 -8.45 7.03
C VAL A 87 2.71 -7.05 6.88
N GLY A 88 1.51 -6.84 7.40
CA GLY A 88 0.82 -5.56 7.40
C GLY A 88 1.53 -4.47 8.22
N ALA A 89 2.13 -4.84 9.35
CA ALA A 89 2.96 -3.94 10.14
C ALA A 89 4.22 -3.51 9.36
N PHE A 90 4.92 -4.47 8.74
CA PHE A 90 6.06 -4.17 7.87
C PHE A 90 5.66 -3.29 6.69
N PHE A 91 4.53 -3.60 6.04
CA PHE A 91 3.98 -2.79 4.96
C PHE A 91 3.74 -1.35 5.40
N THR A 92 3.11 -1.17 6.56
CA THR A 92 2.80 0.14 7.14
C THR A 92 4.09 0.92 7.36
N LEU A 93 5.07 0.34 8.05
CA LEU A 93 6.34 1.01 8.37
C LEU A 93 7.13 1.42 7.12
N LEU A 94 7.23 0.54 6.13
CA LEU A 94 7.94 0.82 4.88
C LEU A 94 7.25 1.89 4.03
N THR A 95 5.92 1.91 4.03
CA THR A 95 5.13 2.85 3.22
C THR A 95 4.93 4.18 3.95
N TYR A 96 5.01 4.20 5.28
CA TYR A 96 4.85 5.40 6.11
C TYR A 96 5.82 6.51 5.71
N ASN A 97 7.10 6.19 5.53
CA ASN A 97 8.12 7.14 5.08
C ASN A 97 7.79 7.76 3.71
N LYS A 98 7.20 6.96 2.81
CA LYS A 98 6.79 7.43 1.48
C LYS A 98 5.61 8.40 1.57
N PHE A 99 4.66 8.14 2.46
CA PHE A 99 3.55 9.05 2.69
C PHE A 99 3.99 10.34 3.37
N ILE A 100 4.92 10.29 4.33
CA ILE A 100 5.52 11.51 4.90
C ILE A 100 6.12 12.38 3.80
N LEU A 101 6.95 11.78 2.94
CA LEU A 101 7.58 12.51 1.84
C LEU A 101 6.53 13.07 0.88
N TYR A 102 5.53 12.28 0.52
CA TYR A 102 4.42 12.74 -0.29
C TYR A 102 3.61 13.87 0.36
N PHE A 103 3.45 13.90 1.69
CA PHE A 103 2.73 14.98 2.38
C PHE A 103 3.59 16.21 2.69
N SER A 104 4.91 16.09 2.61
CA SER A 104 5.83 17.22 2.77
C SER A 104 5.81 18.20 1.59
N ILE A 105 5.36 17.73 0.41
CA ILE A 105 5.21 18.56 -0.79
C ILE A 105 3.89 19.35 -0.68
N PRO A 106 3.90 20.67 -0.94
CA PRO A 106 2.71 21.52 -0.95
C PRO A 106 1.58 20.93 -1.82
N LYS A 107 0.32 21.11 -1.40
CA LYS A 107 -0.84 20.48 -2.08
C LYS A 107 -0.97 20.96 -3.53
N ASP A 108 -0.81 22.26 -3.74
CA ASP A 108 -0.78 22.95 -5.03
C ASP A 108 0.31 22.40 -5.96
N VAL A 109 1.52 22.14 -5.45
CA VAL A 109 2.59 21.53 -6.25
C VAL A 109 2.29 20.07 -6.59
N ARG A 110 1.71 19.31 -5.65
CA ARG A 110 1.37 17.88 -5.89
C ARG A 110 0.26 17.69 -6.90
N GLU A 111 -0.78 18.50 -6.83
CA GLU A 111 -1.95 18.37 -7.71
C GLU A 111 -1.62 18.79 -9.15
N ASN A 112 -0.70 19.74 -9.31
CA ASN A 112 -0.22 20.18 -10.62
C ASN A 112 0.92 19.31 -11.19
N SER A 113 1.56 18.48 -10.35
CA SER A 113 2.66 17.62 -10.81
C SER A 113 2.17 16.45 -11.66
N VAL A 114 2.68 16.38 -12.88
CA VAL A 114 2.39 15.32 -13.84
C VAL A 114 3.03 14.00 -13.39
N VAL A 115 4.27 14.06 -12.90
CA VAL A 115 5.00 12.88 -12.41
C VAL A 115 4.30 12.27 -11.20
N LEU A 116 3.96 13.07 -10.19
CA LEU A 116 3.30 12.58 -8.98
C LEU A 116 1.90 12.04 -9.26
N ASN A 117 1.13 12.70 -10.14
CA ASN A 117 -0.18 12.20 -10.53
C ASN A 117 -0.10 10.88 -11.30
N HIS A 118 0.90 10.71 -12.17
CA HIS A 118 1.12 9.44 -12.88
C HIS A 118 1.50 8.32 -11.91
N LEU A 119 2.45 8.57 -11.01
CA LEU A 119 2.84 7.60 -9.98
C LEU A 119 1.67 7.23 -9.05
N LYS A 120 0.89 8.21 -8.62
CA LYS A 120 -0.33 7.99 -7.82
C LYS A 120 -1.32 7.11 -8.55
N LYS A 121 -1.55 7.35 -9.84
CA LYS A 121 -2.47 6.56 -10.66
C LYS A 121 -1.99 5.11 -10.80
N THR A 122 -0.71 4.90 -11.06
CA THR A 122 -0.12 3.55 -11.13
C THR A 122 -0.23 2.83 -9.80
N ALA A 123 0.19 3.47 -8.70
CA ALA A 123 0.09 2.90 -7.35
C ALA A 123 -1.37 2.53 -6.98
N THR A 124 -2.33 3.42 -7.27
CA THR A 124 -3.75 3.18 -7.00
C THR A 124 -4.27 1.99 -7.79
N LYS A 125 -3.94 1.89 -9.08
CA LYS A 125 -4.34 0.74 -9.91
C LYS A 125 -3.78 -0.57 -9.38
N THR A 126 -2.50 -0.59 -8.99
CA THR A 126 -1.88 -1.78 -8.40
C THR A 126 -2.57 -2.17 -7.09
N VAL A 127 -2.80 -1.22 -6.19
CA VAL A 127 -3.50 -1.50 -4.92
C VAL A 127 -4.91 -2.04 -5.17
N VAL A 128 -5.69 -1.41 -6.05
CA VAL A 128 -7.05 -1.87 -6.38
C VAL A 128 -7.03 -3.28 -6.96
N PHE A 129 -6.10 -3.58 -7.87
CA PHE A 129 -5.95 -4.92 -8.43
C PHE A 129 -5.70 -5.98 -7.34
N PHE A 130 -4.76 -5.73 -6.43
CA PHE A 130 -4.45 -6.67 -5.35
C PHE A 130 -5.57 -6.79 -4.31
N ILE A 131 -6.27 -5.70 -3.97
CA ILE A 131 -7.44 -5.76 -3.09
C ILE A 131 -8.54 -6.61 -3.71
N THR A 132 -8.80 -6.44 -5.01
CA THR A 132 -9.77 -7.27 -5.74
C THR A 132 -9.38 -8.74 -5.68
N LEU A 133 -8.10 -9.09 -5.89
CA LEU A 133 -7.62 -10.46 -5.74
C LEU A 133 -7.79 -10.99 -4.31
N MET A 134 -7.51 -10.18 -3.28
CA MET A 134 -7.72 -10.58 -1.88
C MET A 134 -9.20 -10.83 -1.58
N ILE A 135 -10.11 -10.04 -2.13
CA ILE A 135 -11.56 -10.25 -2.00
C ILE A 135 -11.96 -11.58 -2.66
N PHE A 136 -11.49 -11.86 -3.89
CA PHE A 136 -11.74 -13.15 -4.54
C PHE A 136 -11.18 -14.32 -3.74
N SER A 137 -9.96 -14.17 -3.20
CA SER A 137 -9.33 -15.17 -2.33
C SER A 137 -10.16 -15.41 -1.06
N THR A 138 -10.75 -14.35 -0.50
CA THR A 138 -11.62 -14.46 0.69
C THR A 138 -12.88 -15.24 0.36
N VAL A 139 -13.54 -14.99 -0.77
CA VAL A 139 -14.74 -15.75 -1.18
C VAL A 139 -14.39 -17.21 -1.47
N LEU A 140 -13.25 -17.46 -2.12
CA LEU A 140 -12.78 -18.80 -2.46
C LEU A 140 -12.29 -19.59 -1.23
N SER A 141 -12.03 -18.94 -0.09
CA SER A 141 -11.61 -19.63 1.12
C SER A 141 -12.69 -20.56 1.69
N ALA A 142 -13.95 -20.30 1.37
CA ALA A 142 -15.07 -21.19 1.68
C ALA A 142 -14.89 -22.60 1.06
N TYR A 143 -14.18 -22.69 -0.07
CA TYR A 143 -13.95 -23.95 -0.78
C TYR A 143 -12.59 -24.57 -0.49
N SER A 144 -11.57 -23.77 -0.18
CA SER A 144 -10.22 -24.25 0.12
C SER A 144 -9.47 -23.31 1.05
N THR A 145 -8.92 -23.86 2.12
CA THR A 145 -8.15 -23.13 3.15
C THR A 145 -6.93 -22.41 2.60
N TRP A 146 -6.36 -22.89 1.49
CA TRP A 146 -5.23 -22.25 0.80
C TRP A 146 -5.54 -20.82 0.34
N PHE A 147 -6.79 -20.52 0.02
CA PHE A 147 -7.18 -19.17 -0.38
C PHE A 147 -7.26 -18.20 0.82
N ALA A 148 -7.51 -18.69 2.04
CA ALA A 148 -7.37 -17.84 3.24
C ALA A 148 -5.90 -17.45 3.46
N PHE A 149 -4.98 -18.40 3.31
CA PHE A 149 -3.54 -18.13 3.43
C PHE A 149 -3.00 -17.21 2.33
N SER A 150 -3.56 -17.31 1.13
CA SER A 150 -3.17 -16.50 -0.02
C SER A 150 -3.33 -14.98 0.21
N ILE A 151 -4.19 -14.56 1.14
CA ILE A 151 -4.36 -13.13 1.49
C ILE A 151 -3.04 -12.54 2.01
N THR A 152 -2.34 -13.25 2.91
CA THR A 152 -1.01 -12.84 3.39
C THR A 152 -0.01 -12.77 2.24
N GLY A 153 -0.02 -13.78 1.36
CA GLY A 153 0.85 -13.82 0.19
C GLY A 153 0.60 -12.66 -0.78
N LEU A 154 -0.66 -12.32 -1.03
CA LEU A 154 -1.06 -11.20 -1.88
C LEU A 154 -0.68 -9.85 -1.27
N LEU A 155 -0.81 -9.68 0.06
CA LEU A 155 -0.35 -8.48 0.76
C LEU A 155 1.17 -8.32 0.65
N PHE A 156 1.92 -9.40 0.83
CA PHE A 156 3.37 -9.40 0.66
C PHE A 156 3.78 -9.13 -0.79
N ALA A 157 3.10 -9.74 -1.75
CA ALA A 157 3.31 -9.51 -3.17
C ALA A 157 3.01 -8.06 -3.55
N LEU A 158 1.93 -7.46 -3.03
CA LEU A 158 1.62 -6.05 -3.22
C LEU A 158 2.72 -5.14 -2.68
N LEU A 159 3.30 -5.47 -1.52
CA LEU A 159 4.45 -4.75 -0.98
C LEU A 159 5.61 -4.77 -1.98
N MET A 160 6.01 -5.96 -2.44
CA MET A 160 7.17 -6.11 -3.34
C MET A 160 6.91 -5.49 -4.72
N ILE A 161 5.81 -5.88 -5.36
CA ILE A 161 5.45 -5.44 -6.72
C ILE A 161 5.12 -3.95 -6.74
N GLY A 162 4.43 -3.43 -5.72
CA GLY A 162 4.15 -2.01 -5.60
C GLY A 162 5.43 -1.18 -5.51
N ASN A 163 6.40 -1.62 -4.70
CA ASN A 163 7.71 -0.98 -4.62
C ASN A 163 8.47 -1.03 -5.95
N LEU A 164 8.45 -2.18 -6.62
CA LEU A 164 9.15 -2.39 -7.90
C LEU A 164 8.53 -1.58 -9.05
N LEU A 165 7.20 -1.61 -9.20
CA LEU A 165 6.49 -0.87 -10.25
C LEU A 165 6.68 0.64 -10.10
N ILE A 166 6.61 1.16 -8.87
CA ILE A 166 6.86 2.59 -8.61
C ILE A 166 8.32 2.93 -8.96
N GLY A 167 9.29 2.08 -8.59
CA GLY A 167 10.70 2.28 -8.94
C GLY A 167 10.95 2.27 -10.45
N LEU A 168 10.33 1.33 -11.17
CA LEU A 168 10.40 1.28 -12.63
C LEU A 168 9.78 2.50 -13.29
N GLU A 169 8.63 2.97 -12.80
CA GLU A 169 7.99 4.19 -13.33
C GLU A 169 8.84 5.45 -13.09
N ILE A 170 9.45 5.56 -11.91
CA ILE A 170 10.38 6.65 -11.60
C ILE A 170 11.57 6.66 -12.58
N ASN A 171 12.16 5.48 -12.83
CA ASN A 171 13.27 5.34 -13.77
C ASN A 171 12.84 5.57 -15.22
N ARG A 172 11.67 5.07 -15.62
CA ARG A 172 11.10 5.26 -16.97
C ARG A 172 10.83 6.73 -17.28
N LEU A 173 10.38 7.49 -16.28
CA LEU A 173 10.15 8.92 -16.43
C LEU A 173 11.45 9.73 -16.41
N GLY A 174 12.63 9.12 -16.19
CA GLY A 174 13.88 9.87 -15.98
C GLY A 174 13.88 10.74 -14.72
N ALA A 175 12.85 10.58 -13.88
CA ALA A 175 12.67 11.32 -12.64
C ALA A 175 13.55 10.77 -11.50
N GLY A 176 14.21 9.62 -11.71
CA GLY A 176 15.10 8.98 -10.73
C GLY A 176 16.15 9.93 -10.18
N VAL A 177 16.90 10.62 -11.04
CA VAL A 177 17.99 11.53 -10.63
C VAL A 177 17.47 12.76 -9.87
N ALA A 178 16.30 13.29 -10.24
CA ALA A 178 15.75 14.47 -9.60
C ALA A 178 15.04 14.15 -8.27
N LEU A 179 14.32 13.02 -8.20
CA LEU A 179 13.77 12.51 -6.93
C LEU A 179 14.88 12.10 -5.97
N GLU A 180 15.98 11.53 -6.47
CA GLU A 180 17.17 11.24 -5.68
C GLU A 180 17.81 12.51 -5.13
N LYS A 181 17.92 13.58 -5.93
CA LYS A 181 18.37 14.90 -5.46
C LYS A 181 17.44 15.49 -4.38
N ILE A 182 16.13 15.35 -4.53
CA ILE A 182 15.15 15.74 -3.50
C ILE A 182 15.36 14.92 -2.21
N PHE A 183 15.58 13.61 -2.34
CA PHE A 183 15.88 12.72 -1.21
C PHE A 183 17.19 13.08 -0.51
N ILE A 184 18.26 13.37 -1.27
CA ILE A 184 19.55 13.79 -0.73
C ILE A 184 19.43 15.15 -0.02
N PHE A 185 18.65 16.08 -0.57
CA PHE A 185 18.40 17.38 0.05
C PHE A 185 17.63 17.25 1.38
N LEU A 186 16.70 16.29 1.46
CA LEU A 186 16.01 15.94 2.71
C LEU A 186 16.93 15.29 3.74
N LYS A 187 17.90 14.48 3.31
CA LYS A 187 18.82 13.73 4.19
C LYS A 187 19.93 14.59 4.80
N LYS A 188 20.13 15.81 4.27
CA LYS A 188 21.12 16.79 4.74
C LYS A 188 20.61 17.69 5.89
N ILE A 189 19.35 17.53 6.27
CA ILE A 189 18.69 18.20 7.40
C ILE A 189 18.49 17.15 8.49
#